data_AF-A0A554L5W2-F1
#
_entry.id   AF-A0A554L5W2-F1
#
_cell.length_a   1.000
_cell.length_b   1.000
_cell.length_c   1.000
_cell.angle_alpha   90.00
_cell.angle_beta   90.00
_cell.angle_gamma   90.00
#
_symmetry.space_group_name_H-M   'P 1'
#
loop_
_entity.id
_entity.type
_entity.pdbx_description
1 polymer ?
#
loop_
_entity_poly.entity_id
_entity_poly.type
_entity_poly.pdbx_seq_one_letter_code
_entity_poly.pdbx_strand_id
1 'polypeptide(L)'
;MKTLILILIILSFIQTTILSLNLVLIILIARSLIRPERNNLTAVFCFGLLISHLTLQPLGYLSLIYLILVQATLVLSKSRLSANPFLIIPLTGVLSTLNLTAVALLAHQSTVLMPQIFIESFLALPIFYSLRLWEERFIVRKEIKLRV
;
A
#
# COMPACT_ATOMS: atom_id res chain seq x y z
N MET A 1 -1.33 12.52 9.38
CA MET A 1 -1.42 11.14 9.91
C MET A 1 -2.84 10.75 10.30
N LYS A 2 -3.50 11.46 11.22
CA LYS A 2 -4.86 11.11 11.71
C LYS A 2 -5.91 10.98 10.58
N THR A 3 -5.90 11.92 9.64
CA THR A 3 -6.79 11.96 8.47
C THR A 3 -6.54 10.80 7.49
N LEU A 4 -5.28 10.45 7.21
CA LEU A 4 -4.96 9.30 6.35
C LEU A 4 -5.38 7.97 6.99
N ILE A 5 -5.21 7.83 8.30
CA ILE A 5 -5.69 6.64 9.05
C ILE A 5 -7.21 6.52 8.91
N LEU A 6 -7.95 7.62 9.06
CA LEU A 6 -9.41 7.62 8.89
C LEU A 6 -9.82 7.22 7.46
N ILE A 7 -9.14 7.74 6.44
CA ILE A 7 -9.37 7.35 5.05
C ILE A 7 -9.09 5.85 4.83
N LEU A 8 -7.99 5.34 5.38
CA LEU A 8 -7.64 3.92 5.29
C LEU A 8 -8.66 3.02 6.00
N ILE A 9 -9.23 3.46 7.13
CA ILE A 9 -10.31 2.72 7.80
C ILE A 9 -11.53 2.66 6.87
N ILE A 10 -11.99 3.79 6.33
CA ILE A 10 -13.15 3.80 5.42
C ILE A 10 -12.89 2.90 4.20
N LEU A 11 -11.71 3.00 3.61
CA LEU A 11 -11.31 2.16 2.48
C LEU A 11 -11.22 0.68 2.83
N SER A 12 -10.82 0.33 4.04
CA SER A 12 -10.78 -1.07 4.48
C SER A 12 -12.16 -1.70 4.56
N PHE A 13 -13.19 -0.92 4.92
CA PHE A 13 -14.59 -1.37 4.85
C PHE A 13 -15.06 -1.44 3.39
N ILE A 14 -14.79 -0.42 2.57
CA ILE A 14 -15.22 -0.41 1.16
C ILE A 14 -14.62 -1.58 0.38
N GLN A 15 -13.33 -1.87 0.55
CA GLN A 15 -12.67 -2.95 -0.18
C GLN A 15 -13.14 -4.35 0.26
N THR A 16 -13.63 -4.49 1.49
CA THR A 16 -14.10 -5.79 1.98
C THR A 16 -15.58 -6.03 1.66
N THR A 17 -16.35 -4.96 1.46
CA THR A 17 -17.81 -5.04 1.26
C THR A 17 -18.25 -4.85 -0.19
N ILE A 18 -17.63 -3.91 -0.92
CA ILE A 18 -18.13 -3.45 -2.24
C ILE A 18 -17.15 -3.80 -3.36
N LEU A 19 -15.86 -3.59 -3.12
CA LEU A 19 -14.87 -3.55 -4.19
C LEU A 19 -13.76 -4.57 -3.92
N SER A 20 -13.67 -5.62 -4.72
CA SER A 20 -12.61 -6.65 -4.61
C SER A 20 -11.25 -6.15 -5.14
N LEU A 21 -10.81 -4.95 -4.74
CA LEU A 21 -9.51 -4.38 -5.09
C LEU A 21 -8.75 -4.06 -3.80
N ASN A 22 -7.46 -4.36 -3.77
CA ASN A 22 -6.61 -4.14 -2.60
C ASN A 22 -6.19 -2.67 -2.44
N LEU A 23 -7.16 -1.76 -2.32
CA LEU A 23 -6.95 -0.31 -2.25
C LEU A 23 -6.04 0.09 -1.08
N VAL A 24 -6.20 -0.56 0.08
CA VAL A 24 -5.36 -0.27 1.26
C VAL A 24 -3.89 -0.60 0.96
N LEU A 25 -3.61 -1.73 0.31
CA LEU A 25 -2.24 -2.12 -0.05
C LEU A 25 -1.63 -1.11 -1.04
N ILE A 26 -2.39 -0.71 -2.07
CA ILE A 26 -1.94 0.26 -3.07
C ILE A 26 -1.56 1.59 -2.41
N ILE A 27 -2.39 2.10 -1.49
CA ILE A 27 -2.13 3.34 -0.77
C ILE A 27 -0.88 3.22 0.11
N LEU A 28 -0.72 2.10 0.81
CA LEU A 28 0.45 1.87 1.66
C LEU A 28 1.74 1.78 0.83
N ILE A 29 1.71 1.12 -0.32
CA ILE A 29 2.81 1.09 -1.28
C ILE A 29 3.13 2.51 -1.78
N ALA A 30 2.13 3.23 -2.30
CA ALA A 30 2.30 4.58 -2.81
C ALA A 30 2.90 5.51 -1.74
N ARG A 31 2.37 5.47 -0.52
CA ARG A 31 2.88 6.25 0.61
C ARG A 31 4.32 5.89 0.98
N SER A 32 4.68 4.60 0.95
CA SER A 32 6.04 4.15 1.25
C SER A 32 7.08 4.65 0.25
N LEU A 33 6.67 4.92 -0.99
CA LEU A 33 7.51 5.53 -2.03
C LEU A 33 7.67 7.05 -1.82
N ILE A 34 6.61 7.75 -1.43
CA ILE A 34 6.65 9.22 -1.23
C ILE A 34 7.41 9.57 0.05
N ARG A 35 7.13 8.86 1.16
CA ARG A 35 7.77 9.06 2.46
C ARG A 35 8.24 7.72 3.04
N PRO A 36 9.52 7.37 2.89
CA PRO A 36 10.07 6.12 3.41
C PRO A 36 10.32 6.21 4.93
N GLU A 37 9.24 6.26 5.72
CA GLU A 37 9.28 6.30 7.19
C GLU A 37 8.98 4.92 7.81
N ARG A 38 9.63 4.58 8.93
CA ARG A 38 9.35 3.34 9.68
C ARG A 38 7.92 3.28 10.22
N ASN A 39 7.29 4.43 10.46
CA ASN A 39 5.89 4.54 10.87
C ASN A 39 4.90 3.97 9.84
N ASN A 40 5.34 3.80 8.59
CA ASN A 40 4.52 3.11 7.59
C ASN A 40 4.40 1.62 7.91
N LEU A 41 5.47 0.97 8.42
CA LEU A 41 5.44 -0.45 8.76
C LEU A 41 4.43 -0.76 9.88
N THR A 42 4.34 0.12 10.89
CA THR A 42 3.34 0.00 11.95
C THR A 42 1.92 0.18 11.41
N ALA A 43 1.71 1.12 10.49
CA ALA A 43 0.41 1.29 9.84
C ALA A 43 0.04 0.05 9.01
N VAL A 44 0.99 -0.48 8.24
CA VAL A 44 0.82 -1.70 7.44
C VAL A 44 0.41 -2.88 8.31
N PHE A 45 1.09 -3.09 9.44
CA PHE A 45 0.76 -4.16 10.37
C PHE A 45 -0.67 -4.01 10.92
N CYS A 46 -1.03 -2.83 11.42
CA CYS A 46 -2.38 -2.58 11.97
C CYS A 46 -3.48 -2.76 10.91
N PHE A 47 -3.28 -2.22 9.70
CA PHE A 47 -4.26 -2.36 8.63
C PHE A 47 -4.32 -3.77 8.07
N GLY A 48 -3.21 -4.51 8.01
CA GLY A 48 -3.23 -5.91 7.64
C GLY A 48 -3.99 -6.78 8.65
N LEU A 49 -3.87 -6.49 9.96
CA LEU A 49 -4.69 -7.14 10.99
C LEU A 49 -6.17 -6.79 10.83
N LEU A 50 -6.48 -5.51 10.63
CA LEU A 50 -7.86 -5.04 10.46
C LEU A 50 -8.51 -5.68 9.24
N ILE A 51 -7.79 -5.78 8.12
CA ILE A 51 -8.32 -6.45 6.91
C ILE A 51 -8.51 -7.94 7.17
N SER A 52 -7.55 -8.61 7.82
CA SER A 52 -7.70 -10.05 8.17
C SER A 52 -8.96 -10.28 8.99
N HIS A 53 -9.24 -9.38 9.94
CA HIS A 53 -10.45 -9.43 10.75
C HIS A 53 -11.71 -9.23 9.92
N LEU A 54 -11.73 -8.23 9.02
CA LEU A 54 -12.88 -7.93 8.17
C LEU A 54 -13.15 -9.02 7.11
N THR A 55 -12.12 -9.69 6.60
CA THR A 55 -12.25 -10.78 5.61
C THR A 55 -12.43 -12.15 6.24
N LEU A 56 -12.53 -12.23 7.58
CA LEU A 56 -12.63 -13.47 8.35
C LEU A 56 -11.47 -14.45 8.06
N GLN A 57 -10.31 -13.92 7.66
CA GLN A 57 -9.10 -14.70 7.47
C GLN A 57 -8.34 -14.84 8.78
N PRO A 58 -7.51 -15.89 8.93
CA PRO A 58 -6.73 -16.08 10.14
C PRO A 58 -5.88 -14.85 10.43
N LEU A 59 -6.00 -14.34 11.66
CA LEU A 59 -5.31 -13.12 12.07
C LEU A 59 -3.80 -13.28 11.89
N GLY A 60 -3.18 -12.30 11.26
CA GLY A 60 -1.73 -12.23 11.11
C GLY A 60 -1.23 -12.53 9.70
N TYR A 61 -1.91 -13.35 8.90
CA TYR A 61 -1.42 -13.71 7.56
C TYR A 61 -1.31 -12.50 6.63
N LEU A 62 -2.41 -11.74 6.44
CA LEU A 62 -2.34 -10.55 5.59
C LEU A 62 -1.42 -9.48 6.17
N SER A 63 -1.31 -9.40 7.51
CA SER A 63 -0.40 -8.45 8.15
C SER A 63 1.06 -8.75 7.82
N LEU A 64 1.48 -10.02 7.81
CA LEU A 64 2.84 -10.42 7.47
C LEU A 64 3.12 -10.23 5.98
N ILE A 65 2.18 -10.65 5.12
CA ILE A 65 2.31 -10.47 3.67
C ILE A 65 2.45 -8.99 3.34
N TYR A 66 1.56 -8.14 3.86
CA TYR A 66 1.62 -6.70 3.59
C TYR A 66 2.91 -6.07 4.13
N LEU A 67 3.38 -6.51 5.30
CA LEU A 67 4.62 -6.01 5.89
C LEU A 67 5.83 -6.37 5.03
N ILE A 68 5.91 -7.61 4.51
CA ILE A 68 6.97 -8.02 3.59
C ILE A 68 6.94 -7.19 2.30
N LEU A 69 5.75 -7.03 1.70
CA LEU A 69 5.60 -6.26 0.46
C LEU A 69 5.98 -4.79 0.64
N VAL A 70 5.51 -4.15 1.71
CA VAL A 70 5.83 -2.73 1.97
C VAL A 70 7.26 -2.54 2.46
N GLN A 71 7.85 -3.54 3.12
CA GLN A 71 9.28 -3.51 3.43
C GLN A 71 10.11 -3.57 2.14
N ALA A 72 9.72 -4.40 1.17
CA ALA A 72 10.37 -4.45 -0.14
C ALA A 72 10.28 -3.09 -0.86
N THR A 73 9.12 -2.42 -0.82
CA THR A 73 8.98 -1.08 -1.39
C THR A 73 9.80 -0.02 -0.67
N LEU A 74 9.93 -0.11 0.65
CA LEU A 74 10.77 0.81 1.43
C LEU A 74 12.26 0.62 1.11
N VAL A 75 12.70 -0.59 0.82
CA VAL A 75 14.06 -0.83 0.32
C VAL A 75 14.23 -0.26 -1.08
N LEU A 76 13.27 -0.52 -1.98
CA LEU A 76 13.28 -0.01 -3.36
C LEU A 76 13.21 1.51 -3.43
N SER A 77 12.50 2.17 -2.51
CA SER A 77 12.33 3.63 -2.51
C SER A 77 13.65 4.37 -2.25
N LYS A 78 14.63 3.72 -1.61
CA LYS A 78 16.00 4.24 -1.43
C LYS A 78 16.86 4.16 -2.69
N SER A 79 16.43 3.40 -3.70
CA SER A 79 17.14 3.31 -4.97
C SER A 79 16.81 4.51 -5.88
N ARG A 80 17.68 4.80 -6.85
CA ARG A 80 17.48 5.90 -7.83
C ARG A 80 16.23 5.70 -8.71
N LEU A 81 15.69 4.47 -8.75
CA LEU A 81 14.47 4.13 -9.48
C LEU A 81 13.24 4.83 -8.90
N SER A 82 13.22 5.20 -7.61
CA SER A 82 12.07 5.88 -7.02
C SER A 82 11.81 7.29 -7.56
N ALA A 83 12.76 7.86 -8.30
CA ALA A 83 12.61 9.18 -8.91
C ALA A 83 11.59 9.21 -10.07
N ASN A 84 11.33 8.08 -10.73
CA ASN A 84 10.38 8.04 -11.84
C ASN A 84 8.97 7.66 -11.36
N PRO A 85 7.98 8.58 -11.44
CA PRO A 85 6.62 8.32 -10.96
C PRO A 85 5.91 7.20 -11.74
N PHE A 86 6.29 6.93 -12.99
CA PHE A 86 5.69 5.86 -13.80
C PHE A 86 6.09 4.46 -13.32
N LEU A 87 7.16 4.33 -12.54
CA LEU A 87 7.57 3.03 -11.98
C LEU A 87 6.58 2.49 -10.93
N ILE A 88 5.63 3.30 -10.47
CA ILE A 88 4.60 2.81 -9.58
C ILE A 88 3.70 1.76 -10.21
N ILE A 89 3.37 1.89 -11.50
CA ILE A 89 2.49 0.95 -12.21
C ILE A 89 3.10 -0.47 -12.24
N PRO A 90 4.32 -0.68 -12.78
CA PRO A 90 4.89 -2.02 -12.81
C PRO A 90 5.17 -2.55 -11.40
N LEU A 91 5.53 -1.67 -10.46
CA LEU A 91 5.82 -2.06 -9.08
C LEU A 91 4.55 -2.51 -8.33
N THR A 92 3.44 -1.79 -8.45
CA THR A 92 2.17 -2.24 -7.86
C THR A 92 1.66 -3.50 -8.54
N GLY A 93 1.84 -3.63 -9.86
CA GLY A 93 1.53 -4.88 -10.56
C GLY A 93 2.28 -6.08 -9.99
N VAL A 94 3.60 -5.98 -9.85
CA VAL A 94 4.42 -7.07 -9.26
C VAL A 94 4.06 -7.33 -7.80
N LEU A 95 3.78 -6.31 -7.00
CA LEU A 95 3.45 -6.53 -5.59
C LEU A 95 2.04 -7.07 -5.39
N SER A 96 1.08 -6.67 -6.23
CA SER A 96 -0.26 -7.24 -6.25
C SER A 96 -0.26 -8.69 -6.72
N THR A 97 0.55 -9.06 -7.73
CA THR A 97 0.71 -10.48 -8.12
C THR A 97 1.29 -11.29 -6.98
N LEU A 98 2.34 -10.79 -6.31
CA LEU A 98 2.94 -11.46 -5.16
C LEU A 98 1.94 -11.60 -4.00
N ASN A 99 1.12 -10.57 -3.73
CA ASN A 99 0.08 -10.64 -2.71
C ASN A 99 -0.95 -11.74 -3.02
N LEU A 100 -1.52 -11.73 -4.23
CA LEU A 100 -2.55 -12.69 -4.63
C LEU A 100 -2.02 -14.13 -4.66
N THR A 101 -0.81 -14.34 -5.17
CA THR A 101 -0.17 -15.65 -5.19
C THR A 101 0.16 -16.14 -3.78
N ALA A 102 0.68 -15.28 -2.89
CA ALA A 102 0.96 -15.64 -1.51
C ALA A 102 -0.32 -16.06 -0.76
N VAL A 103 -1.40 -15.28 -0.90
CA VAL A 103 -2.68 -15.59 -0.25
C VAL A 103 -3.25 -16.91 -0.79
N ALA A 104 -3.20 -17.13 -2.09
CA ALA A 104 -3.77 -18.32 -2.71
C ALA A 104 -2.96 -19.60 -2.42
N LEU A 105 -1.63 -19.50 -2.36
CA LEU A 105 -0.77 -20.60 -1.91
C LEU A 105 -1.13 -21.03 -0.49
N LEU A 106 -1.34 -20.07 0.42
CA LEU A 106 -1.76 -20.37 1.79
C LEU A 106 -3.18 -20.96 1.84
N ALA A 107 -4.09 -20.44 1.03
CA ALA A 107 -5.47 -20.90 0.96
C ALA A 107 -5.65 -22.21 0.17
N HIS A 108 -4.59 -22.74 -0.47
CA HIS A 108 -4.64 -23.91 -1.36
C HIS A 108 -5.67 -23.76 -2.50
N GLN A 109 -5.82 -22.53 -3.03
CA GLN A 109 -6.78 -22.20 -4.08
C GLN A 109 -6.07 -21.79 -5.38
N SER A 110 -6.73 -22.04 -6.52
CA SER A 110 -6.25 -21.57 -7.82
C SER A 110 -6.51 -20.07 -8.00
N THR A 111 -5.51 -19.31 -8.44
CA THR A 111 -5.63 -17.87 -8.67
C THR A 111 -6.12 -17.53 -10.08
N VAL A 112 -7.16 -16.72 -10.18
CA VAL A 112 -7.45 -15.94 -11.39
C VAL A 112 -6.75 -14.58 -11.24
N LEU A 113 -5.57 -14.43 -11.84
CA LEU A 113 -4.70 -13.25 -11.67
C LEU A 113 -5.15 -12.06 -12.54
N MET A 114 -5.73 -12.32 -13.70
CA MET A 114 -6.22 -11.28 -14.62
C MET A 114 -7.74 -11.37 -14.70
N PRO A 115 -8.48 -10.24 -14.65
CA PRO A 115 -8.05 -8.87 -15.00
C PRO A 115 -7.72 -7.95 -13.81
N GLN A 116 -7.90 -8.40 -12.57
CA GLN A 116 -7.86 -7.54 -11.38
C GLN A 116 -6.54 -6.76 -11.22
N ILE A 117 -5.40 -7.41 -11.46
CA ILE A 117 -4.07 -6.82 -11.26
C ILE A 117 -3.83 -5.63 -12.19
N PHE A 118 -4.35 -5.68 -13.42
CA PHE A 118 -4.21 -4.58 -14.37
C PHE A 118 -4.96 -3.34 -13.89
N ILE A 119 -6.17 -3.55 -13.34
CA ILE A 119 -6.99 -2.48 -12.79
C ILE A 119 -6.28 -1.86 -11.57
N GLU A 120 -5.77 -2.68 -10.65
CA GLU A 120 -5.00 -2.21 -9.49
C GLU A 120 -3.74 -1.44 -9.89
N SER A 121 -3.01 -1.93 -10.89
CA SER A 121 -1.78 -1.30 -11.38
C SER A 121 -2.07 0.08 -12.01
N PHE A 122 -3.13 0.18 -12.80
CA PHE A 122 -3.52 1.43 -13.44
C PHE A 122 -4.07 2.44 -12.42
N LEU A 123 -4.87 1.99 -11.45
CA LEU A 123 -5.39 2.82 -10.36
C LEU A 123 -4.29 3.30 -9.40
N ALA A 124 -3.14 2.63 -9.33
CA ALA A 124 -2.04 3.05 -8.48
C ALA A 124 -1.49 4.43 -8.86
N LEU A 125 -1.48 4.77 -10.15
CA LEU A 125 -0.97 6.06 -10.62
C LEU A 125 -1.82 7.25 -10.13
N PRO A 126 -3.14 7.33 -10.36
CA PRO A 126 -3.95 8.42 -9.85
C PRO A 126 -3.92 8.48 -8.31
N ILE A 127 -3.97 7.33 -7.63
CA ILE A 127 -3.86 7.27 -6.16
C ILE A 127 -2.55 7.90 -5.68
N PHE A 128 -1.44 7.61 -6.35
CA PHE A 128 -0.13 8.15 -6.00
C PHE A 128 -0.05 9.66 -6.16
N TYR A 129 -0.53 10.21 -7.27
CA TYR A 129 -0.55 11.67 -7.46
C TYR A 129 -1.47 12.35 -6.44
N SER A 130 -2.64 11.77 -6.14
CA SER A 130 -3.54 12.28 -5.10
C SER A 130 -2.87 12.28 -3.72
N LEU A 131 -2.19 11.19 -3.35
CA LEU A 131 -1.44 11.10 -2.09
C LEU A 131 -0.30 12.09 -2.04
N ARG A 132 0.44 12.26 -3.13
CA ARG A 132 1.56 13.20 -3.20
C ARG A 132 1.11 14.64 -2.98
N LEU A 133 0.07 15.08 -3.68
CA LEU A 133 -0.53 16.42 -3.49
C LEU A 133 -1.04 16.60 -2.06
N TRP A 134 -1.66 15.56 -1.49
CA TRP A 134 -2.14 15.59 -0.12
C TRP A 134 -0.99 15.70 0.90
N GLU A 135 0.08 14.92 0.74
CA GLU A 135 1.22 14.96 1.64
C GLU A 135 2.02 16.28 1.55
N GLU A 136 2.09 16.89 0.37
CA GLU A 136 2.70 18.20 0.17
C GLU A 136 1.91 19.32 0.87
N ARG A 137 0.56 19.23 0.86
CA ARG A 137 -0.32 20.28 1.42
C ARG A 137 -0.54 20.16 2.92
N PHE A 138 -0.69 18.94 3.46
CA PHE A 138 -1.15 18.72 4.84
C PHE A 138 -0.05 18.39 5.83
N ILE A 139 1.18 18.14 5.38
CA ILE A 139 2.28 17.82 6.29
C ILE A 139 3.35 18.90 6.19
N VAL A 140 3.33 19.80 7.19
CA VAL A 140 4.31 20.86 7.37
C VAL A 140 5.71 20.24 7.41
N ARG A 141 6.54 20.57 6.41
CA ARG A 141 7.96 20.21 6.45
C ARG A 141 8.58 21.06 7.57
N LYS A 142 9.32 20.43 8.49
CA LYS A 142 10.17 21.18 9.41
C LYS A 142 11.13 21.98 8.53
N GLU A 143 11.00 23.29 8.54
CA GLU A 143 11.93 24.18 7.85
C GLU A 143 13.35 23.84 8.30
N ILE A 144 14.23 23.61 7.33
CA ILE A 144 15.64 23.39 7.59
C ILE A 144 16.14 24.70 8.18
N LYS A 145 16.35 24.75 9.50
CA LYS A 145 17.05 25.85 10.13
C LYS A 145 18.48 25.84 9.57
N LEU A 146 18.73 26.68 8.57
CA LEU A 146 20.08 27.05 8.19
C LEU A 146 20.70 27.69 9.44
N ARG A 147 21.62 26.98 10.10
CA ARG A 147 22.54 27.61 11.04
C ARG A 147 23.41 28.53 10.19
N VAL A 148 23.09 29.82 10.22
CA VAL A 148 24.03 30.90 9.85
C VAL A 148 25.05 31.01 10.97
#